data_AF-A0A180F901-F1
#
_entry.id   AF-A0A180F901-F1
#
_cell.length_a   1.000
_cell.length_b   1.000
_cell.length_c   1.000
_cell.angle_alpha   90.00
_cell.angle_beta   90.00
_cell.angle_gamma   90.00
#
_symmetry.space_group_name_H-M   'P 1'
#
loop_
_entity.id
_entity.type
_entity.pdbx_description
1 polymer ?
#
loop_
_entity_poly.entity_id
_entity_poly.type
_entity_poly.pdbx_seq_one_letter_code
_entity_poly.pdbx_strand_id
1 'polypeptide(L)'
;MFLGQFRSAREGVRLDTADALVFFNLEFSYLSWEQARNRIQSKGRTREAAVYLVQSDCGIERHIYEAVCRKKDFTLRYYMKNHGKAGE
;
A
#
# COMPACT_ATOMS: atom_id res chain seq x y z
N MET A 1 -12.33 -11.32 11.48
CA MET A 1 -11.89 -10.37 10.43
C MET A 1 -11.69 -9.01 11.10
N PHE A 2 -10.57 -8.33 10.83
CA PHE A 2 -10.29 -6.98 11.37
C PHE A 2 -10.40 -5.97 10.22
N LEU A 3 -11.04 -4.83 10.47
CA LEU A 3 -11.16 -3.71 9.55
C LEU A 3 -10.57 -2.48 10.22
N GLY A 4 -9.68 -1.79 9.51
CA GLY A 4 -9.01 -0.59 10.02
C GLY A 4 -8.78 0.40 8.90
N GLN A 5 -8.88 1.69 9.24
CA GLN A 5 -8.48 2.76 8.34
C GLN A 5 -6.95 2.81 8.25
N PHE A 6 -6.42 3.00 7.04
CA PHE A 6 -4.99 2.84 6.77
C PHE A 6 -4.12 3.72 7.69
N ARG A 7 -4.47 5.01 7.88
CA ARG A 7 -3.65 5.93 8.69
C ARG A 7 -3.74 5.62 10.18
N SER A 8 -4.93 5.30 10.69
CA SER A 8 -5.11 4.94 12.11
C SER A 8 -4.49 3.58 12.46
N ALA A 9 -4.52 2.62 11.52
CA ALA A 9 -3.95 1.29 11.73
C ALA A 9 -2.44 1.21 11.45
N ARG A 10 -1.84 2.24 10.84
CA ARG A 10 -0.40 2.30 10.58
C ARG A 10 0.43 2.40 11.86
N GLU A 11 -0.14 2.92 12.95
CA GLU A 11 0.56 3.14 14.22
C GLU A 11 -0.06 2.27 15.32
N GLY A 12 0.78 1.47 16.00
CA GLY A 12 0.38 0.71 17.19
C GLY A 12 -0.35 -0.63 16.97
N VAL A 13 -0.90 -0.92 15.78
CA VAL A 13 -1.58 -2.21 15.53
C VAL A 13 -0.58 -3.29 15.13
N ARG A 14 -0.69 -4.49 15.72
CA ARG A 14 0.02 -5.70 15.29
C ARG A 14 -0.96 -6.63 14.58
N LEU A 15 -0.60 -7.08 13.37
CA LEU A 15 -1.41 -7.98 12.54
C LEU A 15 -0.63 -9.26 12.22
N ASP A 16 0.39 -9.59 13.01
CA ASP A 16 1.31 -10.69 12.76
C ASP A 16 0.71 -12.08 12.95
N THR A 17 -0.42 -12.18 13.65
CA THR A 17 -1.19 -13.42 13.76
C THR A 17 -2.10 -13.67 12.55
N ALA A 18 -2.40 -12.64 11.74
CA ALA A 18 -3.33 -12.73 10.62
C ALA A 18 -2.71 -13.47 9.43
N ASP A 19 -3.50 -14.32 8.77
CA ASP A 19 -3.12 -15.09 7.58
C ASP A 19 -2.94 -14.25 6.33
N ALA A 20 -3.73 -13.20 6.19
CA ALA A 20 -3.73 -12.32 5.03
C ALA A 20 -3.96 -10.86 5.43
N LEU A 21 -3.39 -9.95 4.63
CA LEU A 21 -3.63 -8.51 4.68
C LEU A 21 -4.18 -8.07 3.33
N VAL A 22 -5.35 -7.43 3.34
CA VAL A 22 -6.01 -6.94 2.11
C VAL A 22 -6.08 -5.42 2.15
N PHE A 23 -5.45 -4.79 1.16
CA PHE A 23 -5.54 -3.35 0.95
C PHE A 23 -6.61 -3.04 -0.09
N PHE A 24 -7.64 -2.31 0.31
CA PHE A 24 -8.67 -1.77 -0.59
C PHE A 24 -8.25 -0.47 -1.26
N ASN A 25 -7.29 0.24 -0.67
CA ASN A 25 -6.73 1.49 -1.19
C ASN A 25 -5.21 1.50 -0.95
N LEU A 26 -4.49 2.25 -1.78
CA LEU A 26 -3.05 2.48 -1.65
C LEU A 26 -2.73 3.80 -0.94
N GLU A 27 -1.58 3.83 -0.29
CA GLU A 27 -0.99 5.06 0.24
C GLU A 27 0.01 5.62 -0.78
N PHE A 28 0.09 6.96 -0.84
CA PHE A 28 0.90 7.63 -1.84
C PHE A 28 2.35 7.80 -1.40
N SER A 29 2.66 7.76 -0.10
CA SER A 29 4.02 7.70 0.41
C SER A 29 4.53 6.28 0.50
N TYR A 30 5.76 6.09 0.00
CA TYR A 30 6.47 4.83 0.14
C TYR A 30 6.63 4.42 1.60
N LEU A 31 6.95 5.38 2.48
CA LEU A 31 7.20 5.09 3.88
C LEU A 31 5.96 4.53 4.57
N SER A 32 4.79 5.13 4.34
CA SER A 32 3.56 4.62 4.96
C SER A 32 3.15 3.28 4.37
N TRP A 33 3.32 3.09 3.07
CA TRP A 33 3.06 1.81 2.40
C TRP A 33 3.90 0.68 3.01
N GLU A 34 5.21 0.90 3.14
CA GLU A 34 6.12 -0.08 3.72
C GLU A 34 5.79 -0.37 5.19
N GLN A 35 5.52 0.67 5.99
CA GLN A 35 5.14 0.51 7.40
C GLN A 35 3.85 -0.29 7.57
N ALA A 36 2.84 -0.03 6.75
CA ALA A 36 1.57 -0.74 6.80
C ALA A 36 1.73 -2.20 6.38
N ARG A 37 2.46 -2.47 5.29
CA ARG A 37 2.76 -3.84 4.84
C ARG A 37 3.52 -4.62 5.90
N ASN A 38 4.46 -3.99 6.60
CA ASN A 38 5.25 -4.67 7.63
C ASN A 38 4.44 -5.03 8.90
N ARG A 39 3.19 -4.56 9.05
CA ARG A 39 2.33 -4.91 10.19
C ARG A 39 1.95 -6.40 10.26
N ILE A 40 1.99 -7.10 9.12
CA ILE A 40 1.76 -8.55 9.07
C ILE A 40 3.04 -9.35 9.31
N GLN A 41 4.22 -8.71 9.25
CA GLN A 41 5.50 -9.39 9.45
C GLN A 41 5.85 -9.49 10.94
N SER A 42 6.44 -10.61 11.34
CA SER A 42 6.98 -10.82 12.68
C SER A 42 8.11 -11.84 12.63
N LYS A 43 9.12 -11.67 13.49
CA LYS A 43 10.28 -12.58 13.57
C LYS A 43 9.88 -14.00 13.98
N GLY A 44 8.84 -14.14 14.79
CA GLY A 44 8.36 -15.43 15.29
C GLY A 44 7.37 -16.13 14.36
N ARG A 45 7.15 -15.59 13.16
CA ARG A 45 6.17 -16.12 12.23
C ARG A 45 6.69 -17.40 11.57
N THR A 46 5.91 -18.48 11.65
CA THR A 46 6.26 -19.81 11.11
C THR A 46 5.56 -20.16 9.80
N ARG A 47 4.61 -19.32 9.37
CA ARG A 47 3.76 -19.52 8.19
C ARG A 47 3.74 -18.26 7.33
N GLU A 48 3.65 -18.42 6.03
CA GLU A 48 3.57 -17.29 5.11
C GLU A 48 2.32 -16.42 5.39
N ALA A 49 2.37 -15.16 4.95
CA ALA A 49 1.25 -14.25 5.00
C ALA A 49 1.01 -13.68 3.61
N ALA A 50 -0.21 -13.83 3.10
CA ALA A 50 -0.56 -13.27 1.82
C ALA A 50 -0.86 -11.77 1.96
N VAL A 51 -0.32 -10.96 1.06
CA VAL A 51 -0.67 -9.54 0.95
C VAL A 51 -1.38 -9.33 -0.37
N TYR A 52 -2.64 -8.91 -0.30
CA TYR A 52 -3.47 -8.60 -1.45
C TYR A 52 -3.67 -7.10 -1.55
N LEU A 53 -3.68 -6.62 -2.79
CA LEU A 53 -4.03 -5.26 -3.13
C LEU A 53 -5.15 -5.32 -4.16
N VAL A 54 -6.29 -4.75 -3.82
CA VAL A 54 -7.42 -4.63 -4.75
C VAL A 54 -7.14 -3.44 -5.68
N GLN A 55 -7.23 -3.69 -6.99
CA GLN A 55 -6.98 -2.67 -8.02
C GLN A 55 -8.17 -2.63 -8.98
N SER A 56 -8.50 -1.43 -9.43
CA SER A 56 -9.41 -1.23 -10.56
C SER A 56 -8.61 -1.27 -11.86
N ASP A 57 -9.20 -1.82 -12.92
CA ASP A 57 -8.56 -1.87 -14.25
C ASP A 57 -8.41 -0.48 -14.89
N CYS A 58 -9.20 0.50 -14.44
CA CYS A 58 -9.21 1.86 -15.00
C CYS A 58 -8.75 2.93 -14.00
N GLY A 59 -8.28 2.55 -12.82
CA GLY A 59 -7.87 3.49 -11.78
C GLY A 59 -6.37 3.78 -11.75
N ILE A 60 -5.97 4.71 -10.87
CA ILE A 60 -4.57 5.14 -10.72
C ILE A 60 -3.75 4.22 -9.81
N GLU A 61 -4.37 3.20 -9.21
CA GLU A 61 -3.77 2.29 -8.22
C GLU A 61 -2.51 1.62 -8.75
N ARG A 62 -2.51 1.22 -10.02
CA ARG A 62 -1.34 0.62 -10.66
C ARG A 62 -0.15 1.58 -10.70
N HIS A 63 -0.39 2.85 -11.04
CA HIS A 63 0.66 3.87 -11.12
C HIS A 63 1.21 4.22 -9.74
N ILE A 64 0.34 4.29 -8.73
CA ILE A 64 0.76 4.47 -7.33
C ILE A 64 1.62 3.30 -6.89
N TYR A 65 1.16 2.06 -7.12
CA TYR A 65 1.89 0.83 -6.77
C TYR A 65 3.28 0.80 -7.40
N GLU A 66 3.38 1.11 -8.69
CA GLU A 66 4.66 1.17 -9.41
C GLU A 66 5.62 2.22 -8.83
N ALA A 67 5.11 3.36 -8.34
CA ALA A 67 5.92 4.38 -7.69
C ALA A 67 6.43 3.92 -6.32
N VAL A 68 5.54 3.42 -5.45
CA VAL A 68 5.91 3.02 -4.08
C VAL A 68 6.78 1.77 -4.09
N CYS A 69 6.57 0.82 -5.00
CA CYS A 69 7.48 -0.32 -5.18
C CYS A 69 8.90 0.11 -5.60
N ARG A 70 9.04 1.25 -6.27
CA ARG A 70 10.33 1.87 -6.60
C ARG A 70 10.87 2.79 -5.50
N LYS A 71 10.32 2.69 -4.28
CA LYS A 71 10.69 3.51 -3.12
C LYS A 71 10.51 5.01 -3.33
N LYS A 72 9.47 5.41 -4.07
CA LYS A 72 9.15 6.81 -4.36
C LYS A 72 7.75 7.15 -3.89
N ASP A 73 7.58 8.39 -3.44
CA ASP A 73 6.26 8.94 -3.19
C ASP A 73 5.56 9.27 -4.51
N PHE A 74 4.29 8.88 -4.59
CA PHE A 74 3.40 9.22 -5.69
C PHE A 74 2.81 10.61 -5.46
N THR A 75 3.32 11.59 -6.20
CA THR A 75 2.87 12.98 -6.14
C THR A 75 2.25 13.40 -7.47
N LEU A 76 1.52 14.52 -7.48
CA LEU A 76 0.99 15.08 -8.73
C LEU A 76 2.11 15.32 -9.76
N ARG A 77 3.27 15.79 -9.29
CA ARG A 77 4.47 15.98 -10.14
C ARG A 77 4.97 14.66 -10.72
N TYR A 78 4.98 13.57 -9.93
CA TYR A 78 5.35 12.25 -10.41
C TYR A 78 4.38 11.78 -11.50
N TYR A 79 3.08 11.92 -11.26
CA TYR A 79 2.03 11.53 -12.21
C TYR A 79 2.15 12.31 -13.53
N MET A 80 2.21 13.65 -13.48
CA MET A 80 2.35 14.49 -14.67
C MET A 80 3.62 14.19 -15.47
N LYS A 81 4.74 13.90 -14.79
CA LYS A 81 6.00 13.56 -15.45
C LYS A 81 5.91 12.25 -16.25
N ASN A 82 5.12 11.28 -15.77
CA ASN A 82 5.06 9.94 -16.35
C ASN A 82 3.88 9.74 -17.31
N HIS A 83 2.81 10.54 -17.18
CA HIS A 83 1.54 10.33 -17.90
C HIS A 83 1.03 11.57 -18.67
N GLY A 84 1.76 12.69 -18.63
CA GLY A 84 1.34 13.94 -19.29
C GLY A 84 0.28 14.70 -18.50
N LYS A 85 -0.09 15.89 -18.97
CA LYS A 85 -1.19 16.66 -18.38
C LYS A 85 -2.51 16.03 -18.80
N ALA A 86 -3.36 15.67 -17.85
CA ALA A 86 -4.78 15.45 -18.13
C ALA A 86 -5.41 16.84 -18.31
N GLY A 87 -5.71 17.21 -19.55
CA GLY A 87 -6.34 18.48 -19.91
C GLY A 87 -5.42 19.42 -20.69
N GLU A 88 -5.48 19.29 -22.02
CA GLU A 88 -5.59 20.45 -22.90
C GLU A 88 -7.08 20.63 -23.20
#